data_AF-A0A920UW53-F1
#
_entry.id   AF-A0A920UW53-F1
#
_cell.length_a   1.000
_cell.length_b   1.000
_cell.length_c   1.000
_cell.angle_alpha   90.00
_cell.angle_beta   90.00
_cell.angle_gamma   90.00
#
_symmetry.space_group_name_H-M   'P 1'
#
loop_
_entity.id
_entity.type
_entity.pdbx_description
1 polymer ?
#
loop_
_entity_poly.entity_id
_entity_poly.type
_entity_poly.pdbx_seq_one_letter_code
_entity_poly.pdbx_strand_id
1 'polypeptide(L)' 'MEADIYRGRFRLNQAIYTQNCQPNTVIMHPLPRDSREEANELDNDLNQHPNLAIFRQTDNGVLVRMALFALILD' A
#
# COMPACT_ATOMS: atom_id res chain seq x y z
N MET A 1 -20.02 5.86 11.64
CA MET A 1 -19.24 7.12 11.77
C MET A 1 -19.05 7.71 10.39
N GLU A 2 -18.74 9.00 10.25
CA GLU A 2 -18.54 9.69 8.95
C GLU A 2 -17.63 8.92 7.97
N ALA A 3 -16.63 8.19 8.48
CA ALA A 3 -15.74 7.33 7.68
C ALA A 3 -16.46 6.23 6.88
N ASP A 4 -17.59 5.71 7.36
CA ASP A 4 -18.34 4.64 6.68
C ASP A 4 -18.94 5.11 5.35
N ILE A 5 -19.20 6.42 5.21
CA ILE A 5 -19.72 7.03 3.97
C ILE A 5 -18.72 6.90 2.81
N TYR A 6 -17.42 6.84 3.12
CA TYR A 6 -16.34 6.80 2.16
C TYR A 6 -15.77 5.39 1.92
N ARG A 7 -16.25 4.40 2.68
CA ARG A 7 -15.81 3.01 2.55
C ARG A 7 -16.06 2.50 1.13
N GLY A 8 -15.03 1.91 0.52
CA GLY A 8 -15.08 1.39 -0.86
C GLY A 8 -15.08 2.46 -1.97
N ARG A 9 -15.15 3.76 -1.65
CA ARG A 9 -15.13 4.84 -2.67
C ARG A 9 -13.73 5.20 -3.14
N PHE A 10 -12.72 4.96 -2.31
CA PHE A 10 -11.33 5.31 -2.59
C PHE A 10 -10.47 4.06 -2.83
N ARG A 11 -10.94 3.18 -3.72
CA ARG A 11 -10.14 2.03 -4.17
C ARG A 11 -9.14 2.47 -5.23
N LEU A 12 -7.86 2.14 -5.05
CA LEU A 12 -6.86 2.27 -6.11
C LEU A 12 -6.89 1.04 -7.03
N ASN A 13 -6.98 1.26 -8.33
CA ASN A 13 -6.93 0.23 -9.38
C ASN A 13 -6.06 0.71 -10.55
N GLN A 14 -5.87 -0.13 -11.57
CA GLN A 14 -5.03 0.19 -12.73
C GLN A 14 -5.50 1.45 -13.47
N ALA A 15 -6.81 1.64 -13.62
CA ALA A 15 -7.37 2.78 -14.36
C ALA A 15 -7.10 4.12 -13.64
N ILE A 16 -7.38 4.18 -12.33
CA ILE A 16 -7.14 5.37 -11.49
C ILE A 16 -5.65 5.69 -11.45
N TYR A 17 -4.79 4.67 -11.27
CA TYR A 17 -3.34 4.85 -11.27
C TYR A 17 -2.87 5.44 -12.62
N THR A 18 -3.28 4.85 -13.74
CA THR A 18 -2.82 5.26 -15.07
C THR A 18 -3.28 6.68 -15.43
N GLN A 19 -4.49 7.07 -15.00
CA GLN A 19 -5.04 8.38 -15.30
C GLN A 19 -4.42 9.50 -14.45
N ASN A 20 -4.06 9.22 -13.20
CA ASN A 20 -3.76 10.27 -12.22
C ASN A 20 -2.32 10.26 -11.69
N CYS A 21 -1.59 9.16 -11.84
CA CYS A 21 -0.21 9.05 -11.35
C CYS A 21 0.82 9.36 -12.44
N GLN A 22 1.97 9.87 -12.02
CA GLN A 22 3.10 10.06 -12.91
C GLN A 22 3.67 8.69 -13.35
N PRO A 23 4.36 8.61 -14.50
CA PRO A 23 5.15 7.44 -14.83
C PRO A 23 6.08 7.06 -13.67
N ASN A 24 6.20 5.77 -13.37
CA ASN A 24 7.03 5.23 -12.29
C ASN A 24 6.60 5.58 -10.85
N THR A 25 5.41 6.15 -10.62
CA THR A 25 4.87 6.30 -9.26
C THR A 25 4.82 4.94 -8.55
N VAL A 26 5.45 4.85 -7.38
CA VAL A 26 5.47 3.64 -6.56
C VAL A 26 4.15 3.50 -5.82
N ILE A 27 3.57 2.30 -5.87
CA ILE A 27 2.37 1.94 -5.11
C ILE A 27 2.82 1.26 -3.81
N MET A 28 2.59 1.94 -2.69
CA MET A 28 2.90 1.45 -1.35
C MET A 28 1.60 1.12 -0.62
N HIS A 29 1.61 0.08 0.21
CA HIS A 29 0.46 -0.28 1.04
C HIS A 29 0.92 -1.16 2.22
N PRO A 30 0.68 -0.74 3.48
CA PRO A 30 0.98 -1.57 4.64
C PRO A 30 -0.03 -2.70 4.75
N LEU A 31 0.45 -3.92 4.95
CA LEU A 31 -0.42 -5.06 5.24
C LEU A 31 -1.08 -4.93 6.62
N PRO A 32 -2.28 -5.54 6.84
CA PRO A 32 -3.02 -6.35 5.88
C PRO A 32 -3.84 -5.50 4.89
N ARG A 33 -3.87 -5.96 3.64
CA ARG A 33 -4.77 -5.45 2.61
C ARG A 33 -6.19 -5.95 2.83
N ASP A 34 -7.18 -5.07 2.76
CA ASP A 34 -8.57 -5.47 2.95
C ASP A 34 -9.09 -6.23 1.71
N SER A 35 -9.51 -7.47 1.90
CA SER A 35 -10.02 -8.32 0.83
C SER A 35 -11.54 -8.22 0.66
N ARG A 36 -12.24 -7.53 1.56
CA ARG A 36 -13.71 -7.41 1.49
C ARG A 36 -14.09 -6.42 0.40
N GLU A 37 -15.05 -6.76 -0.44
CA GLU A 37 -15.41 -5.98 -1.62
C GLU A 37 -15.81 -4.54 -1.26
N GLU A 38 -16.56 -4.34 -0.18
CA GLU A 38 -17.02 -3.03 0.28
C GLU A 38 -15.91 -2.18 0.92
N ALA A 39 -14.74 -2.75 1.16
CA ALA A 39 -13.64 -2.13 1.90
C ALA A 39 -12.28 -2.19 1.21
N ASN A 40 -12.16 -2.94 0.12
CA ASN A 40 -10.94 -3.17 -0.62
C ASN A 40 -10.36 -1.84 -1.13
N GLU A 41 -9.29 -1.37 -0.49
CA GLU A 41 -8.61 -0.11 -0.78
C GLU A 41 -7.63 -0.21 -1.96
N LEU A 42 -7.18 -1.41 -2.29
CA LEU A 42 -6.25 -1.68 -3.37
C LEU A 42 -6.77 -2.88 -4.15
N ASP A 43 -6.97 -2.75 -5.46
CA ASP A 43 -7.57 -3.78 -6.32
C ASP A 43 -6.55 -4.83 -6.79
N ASN A 44 -7.03 -6.04 -7.10
CA ASN A 44 -6.20 -7.20 -7.45
C ASN A 44 -5.59 -7.09 -8.85
N ASP A 45 -6.16 -6.23 -9.69
CA ASP A 45 -5.60 -5.91 -11.01
C ASP A 45 -4.17 -5.33 -10.93
N LEU A 46 -3.80 -4.71 -9.80
CA LEU A 46 -2.49 -4.14 -9.55
C LEU A 46 -1.45 -5.16 -9.05
N ASN A 47 -1.82 -6.42 -8.77
CA ASN A 47 -0.91 -7.40 -8.16
C ASN A 47 0.35 -7.68 -8.99
N GLN A 48 0.23 -7.57 -10.32
CA GLN A 48 1.35 -7.76 -11.26
C GLN A 48 1.94 -6.42 -11.73
N HIS A 49 1.48 -5.30 -11.19
CA HIS A 49 1.97 -3.98 -11.58
C HIS A 49 3.43 -3.80 -11.11
N PRO A 50 4.38 -3.44 -12.00
CA PRO A 50 5.80 -3.40 -11.65
C PRO A 50 6.14 -2.38 -10.56
N ASN A 51 5.29 -1.37 -10.37
CA ASN A 51 5.50 -0.35 -9.34
C ASN A 51 4.86 -0.71 -7.99
N LEU A 52 4.18 -1.85 -7.86
CA LEU A 52 3.63 -2.32 -6.60
C LEU A 52 4.75 -2.78 -5.67
N ALA A 53 4.83 -2.17 -4.50
CA ALA A 53 5.97 -2.30 -3.58
C ALA A 53 5.58 -2.80 -2.18
N ILE A 54 4.47 -3.53 -2.04
CA ILE A 54 4.00 -4.05 -0.74
C ILE A 54 5.09 -4.87 -0.03
N PHE A 55 5.66 -5.87 -0.71
CA PHE A 55 6.66 -6.73 -0.07
C PHE A 55 7.97 -6.01 0.20
N ARG A 56 8.44 -5.18 -0.73
CA ARG A 56 9.61 -4.31 -0.51
C ARG A 56 9.41 -3.39 0.70
N GLN A 57 8.21 -2.85 0.90
CA GLN A 57 7.87 -2.05 2.08
C GLN A 57 7.91 -2.89 3.36
N THR A 58 7.32 -4.09 3.36
CA THR A 58 7.33 -5.00 4.51
C THR A 58 8.74 -5.44 4.89
N ASP A 59 9.56 -5.82 3.90
CA ASP A 59 10.95 -6.26 4.09
C ASP A 59 11.81 -5.15 4.72
N ASN A 60 11.66 -3.92 4.23
CA ASN A 60 12.35 -2.75 4.79
C ASN A 60 11.99 -2.50 6.27
N GLY A 61 10.82 -2.96 6.73
CA GLY A 61 10.43 -2.84 8.14
C GLY A 61 11.41 -3.52 9.10
N VAL A 62 12.04 -4.64 8.70
CA VAL A 62 13.00 -5.37 9.55
C VAL A 62 14.28 -4.56 9.72
N LEU A 63 14.91 -4.16 8.62
CA LEU A 63 16.18 -3.44 8.64
C LEU A 63 16.07 -2.08 9.34
N VAL A 64 14.97 -1.36 9.13
CA VAL A 64 14.71 -0.08 9.81
C VAL A 64 14.61 -0.29 11.32
N ARG A 65 13.88 -1.32 11.79
CA ARG A 65 13.80 -1.62 13.22
C ARG A 65 15.14 -2.04 13.80
N MET A 66 15.93 -2.85 13.09
CA MET A 66 17.28 -3.22 13.53
C MET A 66 18.17 -2.00 13.70
N ALA A 67 18.15 -1.06 12.75
CA ALA A 67 18.92 0.18 12.85
C ALA A 67 18.46 1.05 14.03
N LEU A 68 17.15 1.15 14.27
CA LEU A 68 16.61 1.87 15.43
C LEU A 68 17.03 1.22 16.75
N PHE A 69 17.05 -0.10 16.84
CA PHE A 69 17.52 -0.80 18.03
C PHE A 69 19.01 -0.58 18.26
N ALA A 70 19.85 -0.68 17.23
CA ALA A 70 21.28 -0.38 17.37
C ALA A 70 21.51 1.06 17.85
N LEU A 71 20.79 2.05 17.30
CA LEU A 71 20.96 3.46 17.68
C LEU A 71 20.55 3.76 19.13
N ILE A 72 19.51 3.11 19.65
CA ILE A 72 18.90 3.44 20.94
C ILE A 72 19.44 2.55 22.07
N LEU A 73 19.84 1.31 21.78
CA LEU A 73 20.17 0.29 22.79
C LEU A 73 21.65 -0.12 22.79
N ASP A 74 22.51 0.49 21.96
CA ASP A 74 23.98 0.33 22.04
C ASP A 74 24.59 0.99 23.29
#